data_AF-A0A963IQ49-F1
#
_entry.id   AF-A0A963IQ49-F1
#
_cell.length_a   1.000
_cell.length_b   1.000
_cell.length_c   1.000
_cell.angle_alpha   90.00
_cell.angle_beta   90.00
_cell.angle_gamma   90.00
#
_symmetry.space_group_name_H-M   'P 1'
#
loop_
_entity.id
_entity.type
_entity.pdbx_description
1 polymer ?
#
loop_
_entity_poly.entity_id
_entity_poly.type
_entity_poly.pdbx_seq_one_letter_code
_entity_poly.pdbx_strand_id
1 'polypeptide(L)' 'TANGQAPVSRVRLDTVRVGEIVLHGIDALVHQQDMPFVLLGMTFLNRLEMQRDGQQMTLRKRY' A
#
# COMPACT_ATOMS: atom_id res chain seq x y z
N THR A 1 3.57 -7.92 11.55
CA THR A 1 2.41 -7.31 10.86
C THR A 1 1.30 -7.07 11.87
N ALA A 2 0.14 -6.52 11.47
CA ALA A 2 -0.96 -6.24 12.40
C ALA A 2 -1.48 -7.49 13.15
N ASN A 3 -1.15 -8.70 12.65
CA ASN A 3 -1.52 -9.99 13.24
C ASN A 3 -0.33 -10.69 13.96
N GLY A 4 0.72 -9.96 14.36
CA GLY A 4 1.89 -10.53 15.04
C GLY A 4 3.13 -10.71 14.15
N GLN A 5 4.14 -11.44 14.63
CA GLN A 5 5.36 -11.71 13.85
C GLN A 5 5.09 -12.79 12.80
N ALA A 6 5.49 -12.52 11.55
CA ALA A 6 5.34 -13.47 10.45
C ALA A 6 6.56 -13.35 9.51
N PRO A 7 7.06 -14.47 8.96
CA PRO A 7 8.10 -14.42 7.95
C PRO A 7 7.58 -13.68 6.71
N VAL A 8 8.37 -12.71 6.26
CA VAL A 8 8.07 -11.87 5.09
C VAL A 8 9.33 -11.67 4.27
N SER A 9 9.16 -11.55 2.95
CA SER A 9 10.22 -11.11 2.05
C SER A 9 10.00 -9.64 1.72
N ARG A 10 11.04 -8.81 1.90
CA ARG A 10 11.01 -7.41 1.48
C ARG A 10 11.36 -7.31 0.01
N VAL A 11 10.55 -6.57 -0.74
CA VAL A 11 10.75 -6.33 -2.18
C VAL A 11 10.56 -4.86 -2.49
N ARG A 12 11.17 -4.40 -3.58
CA ARG A 12 10.91 -3.09 -4.16
C ARG A 12 10.14 -3.29 -5.46
N LEU A 13 8.93 -2.75 -5.51
CA LEU A 13 8.07 -2.83 -6.68
C LEU A 13 8.36 -1.64 -7.60
N ASP A 14 8.71 -1.92 -8.84
CA ASP A 14 9.02 -0.86 -9.82
C ASP A 14 7.82 0.04 -10.07
N THR A 15 6.63 -0.54 -10.13
CA THR A 15 5.36 0.20 -10.33
C THR A 15 4.24 -0.43 -9.52
N VAL A 16 3.45 0.40 -8.85
CA VAL A 16 2.19 0.03 -8.20
C VAL A 16 1.08 0.91 -8.74
N ARG A 17 0.03 0.29 -9.29
CA ARG A 17 -1.16 0.97 -9.81
C ARG A 17 -2.38 0.61 -8.98
N VAL A 18 -3.10 1.63 -8.51
CA VAL A 18 -4.40 1.49 -7.83
C VAL A 18 -5.37 2.44 -8.50
N GLY A 19 -6.32 1.90 -9.28
CA GLY A 19 -7.14 2.71 -10.17
C GLY A 19 -6.27 3.52 -11.13
N GLU A 20 -6.43 4.84 -11.11
CA GLU A 20 -5.67 5.78 -11.94
C GLU A 20 -4.36 6.27 -11.30
N ILE A 21 -4.10 5.92 -10.04
CA ILE A 21 -2.89 6.33 -9.33
C ILE A 21 -1.77 5.35 -9.64
N VAL A 22 -0.70 5.85 -10.25
CA VAL A 22 0.53 5.10 -10.53
C VAL A 22 1.69 5.70 -9.73
N LEU A 23 2.34 4.86 -8.92
CA LEU A 23 3.53 5.18 -8.16
C LEU A 23 4.66 4.21 -8.50
N HIS A 24 5.90 4.66 -8.36
CA HIS A 24 7.09 3.90 -8.73
C HIS A 24 8.02 3.67 -7.56
N GLY A 25 8.76 2.55 -7.59
CA GLY A 25 9.80 2.21 -6.63
C GLY A 25 9.29 2.09 -5.19
N ILE A 26 8.15 1.42 -5.00
CA ILE A 26 7.46 1.28 -3.70
C ILE A 26 8.00 0.06 -2.95
N ASP A 27 8.38 0.26 -1.68
CA ASP A 27 8.72 -0.84 -0.79
C ASP A 27 7.47 -1.62 -0.36
N ALA A 28 7.56 -2.96 -0.45
CA ALA A 28 6.49 -3.88 -0.10
C ALA A 28 7.01 -5.11 0.64
N LEU A 29 6.07 -5.86 1.24
CA LEU A 29 6.31 -7.12 1.92
C LEU A 29 5.47 -8.21 1.26
N VAL A 30 6.10 -9.35 0.97
CA VAL A 30 5.42 -10.55 0.49
C VAL A 30 5.32 -11.54 1.64
N HIS A 31 4.09 -11.99 1.91
CA HIS A 31 3.81 -13.01 2.90
C HIS A 31 3.93 -14.41 2.29
N GLN A 32 4.51 -15.36 3.04
CA GLN A 32 4.58 -16.76 2.62
C GLN A 32 3.26 -17.50 2.85
N GLN A 33 2.51 -17.09 3.87
CA GLN A 33 1.18 -17.61 4.18
C GLN A 33 0.12 -16.88 3.35
N ASP A 34 -0.94 -17.60 3.00
CA ASP A 34 -2.07 -17.03 2.27
C ASP A 34 -2.70 -15.89 3.08
N MET A 35 -2.79 -14.73 2.44
CA MET A 35 -3.55 -13.59 2.92
C MET A 35 -4.65 -13.32 1.89
N PRO A 36 -5.93 -13.45 2.25
CA PRO A 36 -7.02 -13.35 1.28
C PRO A 36 -7.15 -11.95 0.66
N PHE A 37 -6.48 -10.95 1.24
CA PHE A 37 -6.50 -9.57 0.78
C PHE A 37 -5.10 -8.98 0.74
N VAL A 38 -4.85 -8.10 -0.23
CA VAL A 38 -3.65 -7.26 -0.26
C VAL A 38 -3.89 -6.03 0.61
N LEU A 39 -2.93 -5.72 1.50
CA LEU A 39 -3.00 -4.54 2.34
C LEU A 39 -2.25 -3.37 1.70
N LEU A 40 -2.91 -2.22 1.57
CA LEU A 40 -2.25 -0.98 1.18
C LEU A 40 -1.56 -0.37 2.40
N GLY A 41 -0.23 -0.44 2.42
CA GLY A 41 0.57 0.10 3.51
C GLY A 41 0.85 1.61 3.40
N MET A 42 1.39 2.17 4.49
CA MET A 42 1.79 3.58 4.55
C MET A 42 2.89 3.94 3.55
N THR A 43 3.68 2.98 3.05
CA THR A 43 4.69 3.22 2.00
C THR A 43 4.05 3.74 0.71
N PHE A 44 2.84 3.29 0.38
CA PHE A 44 2.03 3.81 -0.71
C PHE A 44 1.24 5.06 -0.28
N LEU A 45 0.52 4.98 0.84
CA LEU A 45 -0.42 6.02 1.27
C LEU A 45 0.28 7.37 1.57
N ASN A 46 1.50 7.37 2.10
CA ASN A 46 2.26 8.59 2.40
C ASN A 46 2.69 9.37 1.14
N ARG A 47 2.62 8.76 -0.04
CA ARG A 47 2.89 9.44 -1.32
C ARG A 47 1.69 10.22 -1.85
N LEU A 48 0.54 10.10 -1.19
CA LEU A 48 -0.72 10.68 -1.60
C LEU A 48 -1.18 11.71 -0.57
N GLU A 49 -1.98 12.67 -1.04
CA GLU A 49 -2.86 13.41 -0.15
C GLU A 49 -4.05 12.52 0.20
N MET A 50 -4.33 12.41 1.49
CA MET A 50 -5.44 11.64 2.03
C MET A 50 -6.44 12.62 2.63
N GLN A 51 -7.65 12.65 2.09
CA GLN A 51 -8.77 13.39 2.65
C GLN A 51 -9.82 12.40 3.13
N ARG A 52 -10.25 12.53 4.38
CA ARG A 52 -11.27 11.67 4.99
C ARG A 52 -12.51 12.50 5.29
N ASP A 53 -13.64 12.07 4.74
CA ASP A 53 -14.95 12.62 5.03
C ASP A 53 -15.88 11.50 5.49
N GLY A 54 -16.11 11.41 6.80
CA GLY A 54 -16.84 10.32 7.43
C GLY A 54 -16.30 8.93 7.07
N GLN A 55 -17.05 8.21 6.25
CA GLN A 55 -16.74 6.86 5.76
C GLN A 55 -16.01 6.86 4.40
N GLN A 56 -15.89 8.01 3.75
CA GLN A 56 -15.19 8.14 2.48
C GLN A 56 -13.73 8.55 2.71
N MET A 57 -12.82 7.90 1.98
CA MET A 57 -11.42 8.30 1.88
C MET A 57 -11.11 8.62 0.41
N THR A 58 -10.69 9.86 0.16
CA THR A 58 -10.24 10.33 -1.14
C THR A 58 -8.72 10.37 -1.14
N LEU A 59 -8.11 9.64 -2.08
CA LEU A 59 -6.68 9.61 -2.31
C LEU A 59 -6.35 10.44 -3.55
N ARG A 60 -5.45 11.41 -3.43
CA ARG A 60 -5.01 12.26 -4.55
C ARG A 60 -3.49 12.24 -4.69
N LYS A 61 -3.00 11.98 -5.90
CA LYS A 61 -1.56 12.10 -6.18
C LYS A 61 -1.17 13.57 -6.10
N ARG A 62 -0.15 13.88 -5.31
CA ARG A 62 0.48 15.21 -5.30
C ARG A 62 1.22 15.36 -6.64
N TYR A 63 0.99 16.48 -7.31
CA TYR A 63 1.55 16.78 -8.63
C TYR A 63 3.07 16.56 -8.69
#